data_AF-A0A965HIS4-F1
#
_entry.id   AF-A0A965HIS4-F1
#
_cell.length_a   1.000
_cell.length_b   1.000
_cell.length_c   1.000
_cell.angle_alpha   90.00
_cell.angle_beta   90.00
_cell.angle_gamma   90.00
#
_symmetry.space_group_name_H-M   'P 1'
#
loop_
_entity.id
_entity.type
_entity.pdbx_description
1 polymer ?
#
loop_
_entity_poly.entity_id
_entity_poly.type
_entity_poly.pdbx_seq_one_letter_code
_entity_poly.pdbx_strand_id
1 'polypeptide(L)' 'MEVKDTSHFSLDPKSVFRNSALYREFLLEREEILKHKWHLSEQAGHDVGFEKGLLDWIVKHRVAWRATREKEIAKEKEIC' A
#
# COMPACT_ATOMS: atom_id res chain seq x y z
N MET A 1 -28.36 20.60 34.90
CA MET A 1 -27.68 19.30 34.72
C MET A 1 -28.01 18.85 33.30
N GLU A 2 -27.17 19.19 32.34
CA GLU A 2 -27.36 18.77 30.94
C GLU A 2 -26.28 17.77 30.54
N VAL A 3 -26.75 16.79 29.77
CA VAL A 3 -26.12 15.51 29.51
C VAL A 3 -25.28 15.57 28.24
N LYS A 4 -24.04 15.07 28.39
CA LYS A 4 -23.24 14.33 27.40
C LYS A 4 -23.14 14.96 26.00
N ASP A 5 -22.08 15.74 25.79
CA ASP A 5 -21.42 15.82 24.49
C ASP A 5 -20.93 14.43 24.12
N THR A 6 -21.81 13.69 23.46
CA THR A 6 -21.47 12.47 22.75
C THR A 6 -20.64 12.94 21.58
N SER A 7 -19.32 12.83 21.71
CA SER A 7 -18.40 12.86 20.59
C SER A 7 -18.93 11.86 19.56
N HIS A 8 -19.64 12.38 18.57
CA HIS A 8 -20.03 11.63 17.39
C HIS A 8 -18.75 11.44 16.58
N PHE A 9 -17.89 10.53 17.06
CA PHE A 9 -16.80 9.97 16.30
C PHE A 9 -17.49 9.27 15.13
N SER A 10 -17.64 10.00 14.03
CA SER A 10 -18.16 9.44 12.81
C SER A 10 -17.18 8.34 12.43
N LEU A 11 -17.56 7.09 12.74
CA LEU A 11 -16.93 5.89 12.22
C LEU A 11 -17.28 5.79 10.73
N ASP A 12 -16.95 6.82 9.96
CA ASP A 12 -16.89 6.73 8.52
C ASP A 12 -15.87 5.65 8.21
N PRO A 13 -16.26 4.51 7.61
CA PRO A 13 -15.34 3.41 7.38
C PRO A 13 -14.10 3.88 6.62
N LYS A 14 -14.26 4.82 5.68
CA LYS A 14 -13.14 5.42 4.92
C LYS A 14 -12.16 6.20 5.81
N SER A 15 -12.63 6.86 6.86
CA SER A 15 -11.79 7.50 7.89
C SER A 15 -10.97 6.49 8.69
N VAL A 16 -11.60 5.38 9.11
CA VAL A 16 -10.92 4.28 9.80
C VAL A 16 -9.89 3.61 8.89
N PHE A 17 -10.22 3.41 7.61
CA PHE A 17 -9.29 2.85 6.62
C PHE A 17 -8.10 3.77 6.34
N ARG A 18 -8.31 5.10 6.24
CA ARG A 18 -7.22 6.07 5.98
C ARG A 18 -6.14 6.07 7.07
N ASN A 19 -6.48 5.76 8.31
CA ASN A 19 -5.53 5.64 9.43
C ASN A 19 -5.08 4.19 9.70
N SER A 20 -5.67 3.21 9.02
CA SER A 20 -5.36 1.79 9.21
C SER A 20 -4.03 1.40 8.55
N ALA A 21 -3.37 0.38 9.10
CA ALA A 21 -2.15 -0.20 8.52
C ALA A 21 -2.37 -0.65 7.05
N LEU A 22 -3.59 -1.06 6.69
CA LEU A 22 -3.94 -1.52 5.35
C LEU A 22 -3.76 -0.44 4.28
N TYR A 23 -4.13 0.80 4.57
CA TYR A 23 -3.95 1.90 3.60
C TYR A 23 -2.47 2.26 3.43
N ARG A 24 -1.68 2.17 4.51
CA ARG A 24 -0.22 2.34 4.43
C ARG A 24 0.43 1.27 3.56
N GLU A 25 0.05 0.00 3.75
CA GLU A 25 0.53 -1.09 2.89
C GLU A 25 0.17 -0.86 1.41
N PHE A 26 -1.05 -0.40 1.14
CA PHE A 26 -1.49 -0.09 -0.22
C PHE A 26 -0.66 1.03 -0.86
N LEU A 27 -0.31 2.08 -0.11
CA LEU A 27 0.55 3.15 -0.60
C LEU A 27 1.95 2.63 -0.97
N LEU A 28 2.53 1.77 -0.12
CA LEU A 28 3.82 1.15 -0.38
C LEU A 28 3.76 0.25 -1.63
N GLU A 29 2.71 -0.57 -1.76
CA GLU A 29 2.50 -1.42 -2.94
C GLU A 29 2.41 -0.57 -4.22
N ARG A 30 1.67 0.54 -4.17
CA ARG A 30 1.55 1.48 -5.30
C ARG A 30 2.89 2.11 -5.67
N GLU A 31 3.70 2.49 -4.69
CA GLU A 31 5.04 3.05 -4.94
C GLU A 31 5.95 2.05 -5.64
N GLU A 32 5.91 0.77 -5.26
CA GLU A 32 6.69 -0.27 -5.92
C GLU A 32 6.24 -0.49 -7.38
N ILE A 33 4.93 -0.45 -7.65
CA ILE A 33 4.40 -0.51 -9.01
C ILE A 33 4.91 0.69 -9.84
N LEU A 34 4.89 1.90 -9.27
CA LEU A 34 5.36 3.10 -9.95
C LEU A 34 6.87 3.05 -10.24
N LYS A 35 7.67 2.56 -9.29
CA LYS A 35 9.11 2.33 -9.52
C LYS A 35 9.33 1.31 -10.62
N HIS A 36 8.63 0.18 -10.61
CA HIS A 36 8.76 -0.85 -11.64
C HIS A 36 8.38 -0.32 -13.03
N LYS A 37 7.27 0.42 -13.11
CA LYS A 37 6.85 1.11 -14.33
C LYS A 37 7.95 2.05 -14.84
N TRP A 38 8.57 2.84 -13.98
CA TRP A 38 9.66 3.72 -14.38
C TRP A 38 10.86 2.94 -14.93
N HIS A 39 11.29 1.86 -14.26
CA HIS A 39 12.39 1.01 -14.76
C HIS A 39 12.06 0.37 -16.12
N LEU A 40 10.81 -0.06 -16.32
CA LEU A 40 10.37 -0.59 -17.62
C LEU A 40 10.36 0.49 -18.71
N SER A 41 9.94 1.72 -18.39
CA SER A 41 9.96 2.84 -19.34
C SER A 41 11.40 3.23 -19.71
N GLU A 42 12.31 3.26 -18.73
CA GLU A 42 13.75 3.49 -18.96
C GLU A 42 14.35 2.44 -19.88
N GLN A 43 14.07 1.15 -19.63
CA GLN A 43 14.57 0.04 -20.46
C GLN A 43 13.96 0.04 -21.87
N ALA A 44 12.70 0.43 -22.01
CA ALA A 44 12.00 0.47 -23.29
C ALA A 44 12.33 1.72 -24.12
N GLY A 45 12.94 2.75 -23.53
CA GLY A 45 13.21 4.04 -24.17
C GLY A 45 11.95 4.85 -24.49
N HIS A 46 10.80 4.47 -23.95
CA HIS A 46 9.51 5.15 -24.09
C HIS A 46 8.60 4.82 -22.90
N ASP A 47 7.58 5.64 -22.64
CA ASP A 47 6.64 5.33 -21.57
C ASP A 47 5.82 4.08 -21.91
N VAL A 48 6.02 2.98 -21.17
CA VAL A 48 5.26 1.74 -21.34
C VAL A 48 3.82 1.87 -20.85
N GLY A 49 3.50 2.91 -20.08
CA GLY A 49 2.17 3.13 -19.52
C GLY A 49 1.93 2.37 -18.21
N PHE A 50 0.95 2.85 -17.45
CA PHE A 50 0.69 2.34 -16.10
C PHE A 50 0.17 0.89 -16.11
N GLU A 51 -0.77 0.57 -17.00
CA GLU A 51 -1.39 -0.75 -17.06
C GLU A 51 -0.37 -1.86 -17.34
N LYS A 52 0.55 -1.63 -18.29
CA LYS A 52 1.60 -2.58 -18.62
C LYS A 52 2.58 -2.78 -17.46
N GLY A 53 3.00 -1.69 -16.81
CA GLY A 53 3.86 -1.77 -15.62
C GLY A 53 3.19 -2.49 -14.46
N LEU A 54 1.90 -2.24 -14.23
CA LEU A 54 1.10 -2.89 -13.20
C LEU A 54 0.98 -4.40 -13.45
N LEU A 55 0.59 -4.82 -14.65
CA LEU A 55 0.42 -6.24 -14.98
C LEU A 55 1.75 -7.00 -14.84
N ASP A 56 2.83 -6.43 -15.37
CA ASP A 56 4.15 -7.04 -15.28
C ASP A 56 4.61 -7.17 -13.80
N TRP A 57 4.38 -6.14 -13.00
CA TRP A 57 4.69 -6.15 -11.57
C TRP A 57 3.86 -7.18 -10.79
N ILE A 58 2.55 -7.27 -11.05
CA ILE A 58 1.66 -8.24 -10.40
C ILE A 58 2.14 -9.67 -10.66
N VAL A 59 2.51 -9.97 -11.91
CA VAL A 59 2.91 -11.32 -12.30
C VAL A 59 4.28 -11.70 -11.76
N LYS A 60 5.26 -10.78 -11.77
CA LYS A 60 6.66 -11.12 -11.50
C LYS A 60 7.14 -10.77 -10.09
N HIS A 61 6.60 -9.71 -9.48
CA HIS A 61 7.18 -9.11 -8.28
C HIS A 61 6.27 -9.20 -7.06
N ARG A 62 4.94 -9.16 -7.25
CA ARG A 62 3.98 -9.02 -6.15
C ARG A 62 4.07 -10.12 -5.10
N VAL A 63 4.21 -11.38 -5.50
CA VAL A 63 4.27 -12.52 -4.56
C VAL A 63 5.51 -12.40 -3.67
N ALA A 64 6.67 -12.12 -4.26
CA ALA A 64 7.92 -11.94 -3.52
C ALA A 64 7.85 -10.73 -2.59
N TRP A 65 7.29 -9.61 -3.06
CA TRP A 65 7.13 -8.41 -2.26
C TRP A 65 6.25 -8.64 -1.01
N ARG A 66 5.11 -9.34 -1.17
CA ARG A 66 4.22 -9.68 -0.04
C ARG A 66 4.92 -10.57 0.98
N ALA A 67 5.67 -11.57 0.54
CA ALA A 67 6.44 -12.45 1.44
C ALA A 67 7.51 -11.68 2.23
N THR A 68 8.14 -10.66 1.63
CA THR A 68 9.08 -9.78 2.34
C THR A 68 8.35 -8.92 3.38
N ARG A 69 7.20 -8.32 3.04
CA ARG A 69 6.39 -7.53 3.98
C ARG A 69 5.91 -8.34 5.18
N GLU A 70 5.47 -9.58 4.97
CA GLU A 70 5.05 -10.47 6.06
C GLU A 70 6.19 -10.72 7.05
N LYS A 71 7.43 -10.89 6.57
CA LYS A 71 8.62 -11.03 7.42
C LYS A 71 8.96 -9.74 8.16
N GLU A 72 8.84 -8.59 7.51
CA GLU A 72 9.08 -7.28 8.13
C GLU A 72 8.08 -7.00 9.24
N ILE A 73 6.79 -7.26 9.00
CA ILE A 73 5.73 -7.12 10.01
C ILE A 73 5.96 -8.10 11.17
N ALA A 74 6.38 -9.34 10.89
CA ALA A 74 6.72 -10.30 11.94
C ALA A 74 7.88 -9.81 12.81
N LYS A 75 8.95 -9.29 12.19
CA LYS A 75 10.08 -8.69 12.93
C LYS A 75 9.66 -7.49 13.77
N GLU A 76 8.82 -6.61 13.22
CA GLU A 76 8.34 -5.43 13.94
C GLU A 76 7.53 -5.80 15.20
N LYS A 77 6.82 -6.93 15.15
CA LYS A 77 6.09 -7.49 16.31
C LYS A 77 6.99 -8.15 17.35
N GLU A 78 8.17 -8.66 16.96
CA GLU A 78 9.13 -9.26 17.90
C GLU A 78 9.96 -8.21 18.66
N ILE A 79 9.96 -6.96 18.19
CA ILE A 79 10.72 -5.84 18.77
C ILE A 79 9.90 -5.04 19.80
N CYS A 80 8.58 -5.24 19.87
CA CYS A 80 7.67 -4.63 20.85
C CYS A 80 7.33 -5.61 21.97
#